data_AF-A0A645EG03-F1
#
_entry.id   AF-A0A645EG03-F1
#
_cell.length_a   1.000
_cell.length_b   1.000
_cell.length_c   1.000
_cell.angle_alpha   90.00
_cell.angle_beta   90.00
_cell.angle_gamma   90.00
#
_symmetry.space_group_name_H-M   'P 1'
#
loop_
_entity.id
_entity.type
_entity.pdbx_description
1 polymer ?
#
loop_
_entity_poly.entity_id
_entity_poly.type
_entity_poly.pdbx_seq_one_letter_code
_entity_poly.pdbx_strand_id
1 'polypeptide(L)'
;MDYPIVSRVIGDKKVLESTVALQLDDTFIAMSDGAIYAGVGKTLNFGWQRDNIVDFAEAFFDWGLSAKSIASTIVDECNRLYEGEPGDDTTVACVKIKKRCPVNLMIGPPANPADVSMMMSLFFAKEGIKIVCGGTTSTLAAEFLGKPLRTSLNYCDPEIPPIAMVEGIDLVTEGVITISRVVEYAKTYLASDNLTTPWGNSNNGASLVARLLFEKATDINFFVGKAINPAHQNPALPINFGIKIRLIQELAEYLEKMGKHIKVSYF
;
A
#
# COMPACT_ATOMS: atom_id res chain seq x y z
N MET A 1 -16.54 6.87 25.82
CA MET A 1 -15.90 8.13 26.23
C MET A 1 -16.81 9.25 25.77
N ASP A 2 -17.30 10.09 26.69
CA ASP A 2 -18.17 11.20 26.31
C ASP A 2 -17.30 12.37 25.88
N TYR A 3 -17.39 12.71 24.59
CA TYR A 3 -16.74 13.90 24.06
C TYR A 3 -17.60 15.14 24.36
N PRO A 4 -17.00 16.34 24.50
CA PRO A 4 -17.78 17.56 24.66
C PRO A 4 -18.61 17.82 23.41
N ILE A 5 -19.93 17.97 23.56
CA ILE A 5 -20.85 18.19 22.44
C ILE A 5 -21.45 19.58 22.51
N VAL A 6 -21.33 20.33 21.42
CA VAL A 6 -22.07 21.56 21.17
C VAL A 6 -23.15 21.26 20.14
N SER A 7 -24.40 21.56 20.47
CA SER A 7 -25.51 21.45 19.52
C SER A 7 -25.70 22.75 18.76
N ARG A 8 -25.77 22.69 17.43
CA ARG A 8 -26.11 23.82 16.55
C ARG A 8 -27.24 23.43 15.62
N VAL A 9 -27.99 24.42 15.14
CA VAL A 9 -28.98 24.22 14.08
C VAL A 9 -28.43 24.86 12.81
N ILE A 10 -28.30 24.06 11.75
CA ILE A 10 -27.85 24.52 10.43
C ILE A 10 -28.95 24.16 9.44
N GLY A 11 -29.66 25.19 8.94
CA GLY A 11 -30.89 24.98 8.18
C GLY A 11 -31.98 24.35 9.05
N ASP A 12 -32.49 23.21 8.63
CA ASP A 12 -33.49 22.39 9.33
C ASP A 12 -32.87 21.23 10.14
N LYS A 13 -31.53 21.08 10.13
CA LYS A 13 -30.83 19.97 10.79
C LYS A 13 -30.20 20.40 12.12
N LYS A 14 -30.38 19.54 13.13
CA LYS A 14 -29.60 19.59 14.37
C LYS A 14 -28.26 18.92 14.15
N VAL A 15 -27.18 19.67 14.31
CA VAL A 15 -25.80 19.20 14.18
C VAL A 15 -25.17 19.14 15.57
N LEU A 16 -24.59 17.98 15.90
CA LEU A 16 -23.81 17.79 17.10
C LEU A 16 -22.34 17.90 16.72
N GLU A 17 -21.63 18.84 17.34
CA GLU A 17 -20.24 19.14 17.06
C GLU A 17 -19.39 18.84 18.29
N SER A 18 -18.24 18.20 18.07
CA SER A 18 -17.23 17.98 19.10
C SER A 18 -15.87 18.38 18.57
N THR A 19 -15.06 18.99 19.43
CA THR A 19 -13.64 19.27 19.15
C THR A 19 -12.79 18.39 20.03
N VAL A 20 -11.94 17.58 19.41
CA VAL A 20 -11.05 16.63 20.09
C VAL A 20 -9.60 16.92 19.72
N ALA A 21 -8.69 16.75 20.68
CA ALA A 21 -7.26 16.82 20.42
C ALA A 21 -6.81 15.48 19.84
N LEU A 22 -6.24 15.52 18.63
CA LEU A 22 -5.82 14.31 17.91
C LEU A 22 -4.43 13.86 18.34
N GLN A 23 -4.25 12.55 18.43
CA GLN A 23 -2.98 11.87 18.66
C GLN A 23 -2.60 11.02 17.44
N LEU A 24 -1.32 10.64 17.40
CA LEU A 24 -0.85 9.70 16.38
C LEU A 24 -1.64 8.40 16.51
N ASP A 25 -2.05 7.86 15.36
CA ASP A 25 -2.81 6.62 15.21
C ASP A 25 -4.26 6.65 15.72
N ASP A 26 -4.76 7.81 16.17
CA ASP A 26 -6.19 8.02 16.38
C ASP A 26 -6.96 7.64 15.12
N THR A 27 -7.96 6.78 15.30
CA THR A 27 -8.74 6.19 14.22
C THR A 27 -10.22 6.45 14.46
N PHE A 28 -10.86 7.11 13.49
CA PHE A 28 -12.28 7.42 13.49
C PHE A 28 -12.97 6.53 12.47
N ILE A 29 -14.00 5.82 12.93
CA ILE A 29 -14.81 4.96 12.09
C ILE A 29 -16.25 5.52 12.12
N ALA A 30 -16.77 5.81 10.93
CA ALA A 30 -18.16 6.17 10.69
C ALA A 30 -18.79 5.09 9.82
N MET A 31 -20.07 4.80 10.03
CA MET A 31 -20.77 3.74 9.32
C MET A 31 -22.23 4.12 9.08
N SER A 32 -22.84 3.58 8.02
CA SER A 32 -24.29 3.63 7.84
C SER A 32 -24.98 2.68 8.81
N ASP A 33 -26.29 2.88 8.95
CA ASP A 33 -27.16 1.97 9.69
C ASP A 33 -27.19 0.57 9.10
N GLY A 34 -26.91 0.34 7.82
CA GLY A 34 -26.74 -1.01 7.24
C GLY A 34 -25.59 -1.83 7.84
N ALA A 35 -24.61 -1.21 8.50
CA ALA A 35 -23.61 -1.96 9.29
C ALA A 35 -24.18 -2.43 10.63
N ILE A 36 -25.03 -1.59 11.22
CA ILE A 36 -25.85 -1.93 12.38
C ILE A 36 -26.95 -2.86 11.84
N TYR A 37 -27.42 -3.85 12.60
CA TYR A 37 -28.36 -4.87 12.13
C TYR A 37 -27.82 -5.85 11.07
N ALA A 38 -26.50 -5.89 10.82
CA ALA A 38 -25.93 -6.95 9.98
C ALA A 38 -26.31 -8.35 10.50
N GLY A 39 -26.82 -9.20 9.61
CA GLY A 39 -27.33 -10.54 9.93
C GLY A 39 -28.77 -10.62 10.46
N VAL A 40 -29.51 -9.50 10.51
CA VAL A 40 -30.98 -9.56 10.66
C VAL A 40 -31.60 -10.23 9.43
N GLY A 41 -32.57 -11.13 9.66
CA GLY A 41 -33.23 -11.93 8.63
C GLY A 41 -32.49 -13.22 8.24
N LYS A 42 -31.37 -13.53 8.89
CA LYS A 42 -30.54 -14.72 8.60
C LYS A 42 -30.63 -15.79 9.70
N THR A 43 -29.83 -16.85 9.58
CA THR A 43 -29.96 -18.11 10.33
C THR A 43 -30.02 -17.97 11.86
N LEU A 44 -29.40 -16.92 12.43
CA LEU A 44 -29.39 -16.65 13.88
C LEU A 44 -30.07 -15.32 14.28
N ASN A 45 -30.35 -14.44 13.33
CA ASN A 45 -31.11 -13.19 13.48
C ASN A 45 -30.71 -12.28 14.66
N PHE A 46 -29.44 -12.30 15.09
CA PHE A 46 -29.01 -11.54 16.28
C PHE A 46 -28.84 -10.05 16.02
N GLY A 47 -28.62 -9.64 14.76
CA GLY A 47 -28.47 -8.24 14.34
C GLY A 47 -27.31 -7.52 15.02
N TRP A 48 -26.21 -7.31 14.29
CA TRP A 48 -25.00 -6.70 14.83
C TRP A 48 -25.27 -5.32 15.44
N GLN A 49 -24.85 -5.09 16.68
CA GLN A 49 -25.04 -3.80 17.36
C GLN A 49 -23.74 -2.99 17.33
N ARG A 50 -23.87 -1.67 17.54
CA ARG A 50 -22.72 -0.75 17.58
C ARG A 50 -21.61 -1.26 18.51
N ASP A 51 -21.96 -1.75 19.70
CA ASP A 51 -20.96 -2.21 20.67
C ASP A 51 -20.23 -3.47 20.17
N ASN A 52 -20.90 -4.36 19.45
CA ASN A 52 -20.24 -5.51 18.82
C ASN A 52 -19.28 -5.09 17.70
N ILE A 53 -19.62 -4.03 16.95
CA ILE A 53 -18.74 -3.46 15.91
C ILE A 53 -17.50 -2.85 16.55
N VAL A 54 -17.66 -2.17 17.69
CA VAL A 54 -16.53 -1.63 18.47
C VAL A 54 -15.63 -2.77 18.93
N ASP A 55 -16.18 -3.80 19.59
CA ASP A 55 -15.41 -4.96 20.07
C ASP A 55 -14.65 -5.65 18.94
N PHE A 56 -15.31 -5.83 17.79
CA PHE A 56 -14.69 -6.43 16.60
C PHE A 56 -13.58 -5.54 16.05
N ALA A 57 -13.83 -4.24 15.88
CA ALA A 57 -12.82 -3.31 15.38
C ALA A 57 -11.60 -3.28 16.29
N GLU A 58 -11.79 -3.28 17.61
CA GLU A 58 -10.70 -3.33 18.59
C GLU A 58 -9.92 -4.67 18.54
N ALA A 59 -10.62 -5.80 18.38
CA ALA A 59 -9.99 -7.11 18.29
C ALA A 59 -9.11 -7.30 17.05
N PHE A 60 -9.47 -6.67 15.93
CA PHE A 60 -8.73 -6.72 14.66
C PHE A 60 -7.80 -5.52 14.45
N PHE A 61 -7.82 -4.52 15.33
CA PHE A 61 -7.01 -3.33 15.17
C PHE A 61 -5.52 -3.65 15.30
N ASP A 62 -4.75 -3.26 14.30
CA ASP A 62 -3.28 -3.24 14.35
C ASP A 62 -2.76 -1.88 13.86
N TRP A 63 -1.71 -1.39 14.53
CA TRP A 63 -1.10 -0.09 14.24
C TRP A 63 -0.59 0.00 12.79
N GLY A 64 -0.23 -1.13 12.18
CA GLY A 64 0.22 -1.23 10.80
C GLY A 64 -0.88 -1.15 9.76
N LEU A 65 -2.16 -1.32 10.12
CA LEU A 65 -3.28 -1.27 9.17
C LEU A 65 -3.52 0.14 8.63
N SER A 66 -3.92 0.24 7.35
CA SER A 66 -4.47 1.47 6.81
C SER A 66 -5.93 1.67 7.20
N ALA A 67 -6.39 2.91 7.09
CA ALA A 67 -7.80 3.23 7.25
C ALA A 67 -8.68 2.41 6.30
N LYS A 68 -8.22 2.16 5.06
CA LYS A 68 -8.97 1.32 4.12
C LYS A 68 -9.05 -0.12 4.61
N SER A 69 -7.95 -0.72 5.06
CA SER A 69 -7.99 -2.09 5.60
C SER A 69 -8.98 -2.22 6.75
N ILE A 70 -8.96 -1.27 7.68
CA ILE A 70 -9.90 -1.26 8.82
C ILE A 70 -11.35 -1.17 8.32
N ALA A 71 -11.65 -0.24 7.40
CA ALA A 71 -12.98 -0.11 6.82
C ALA A 71 -13.43 -1.38 6.07
N SER A 72 -12.55 -1.94 5.23
CA SER A 72 -12.82 -3.17 4.48
C SER A 72 -13.09 -4.36 5.40
N THR A 73 -12.29 -4.56 6.45
CA THR A 73 -12.51 -5.66 7.40
C THR A 73 -13.88 -5.58 8.07
N ILE A 74 -14.38 -4.38 8.40
CA ILE A 74 -15.71 -4.21 8.98
C ILE A 74 -16.80 -4.48 7.94
N VAL A 75 -16.66 -3.98 6.70
CA VAL A 75 -17.63 -4.22 5.62
C VAL A 75 -17.68 -5.71 5.23
N ASP A 76 -16.53 -6.38 5.20
CA ASP A 76 -16.43 -7.81 4.91
C ASP A 76 -17.14 -8.63 5.97
N GLU A 77 -17.01 -8.23 7.23
CA GLU A 77 -17.72 -8.87 8.33
C GLU A 77 -19.23 -8.64 8.25
N CYS A 78 -19.69 -7.43 7.90
CA CYS A 78 -21.10 -7.19 7.61
C CYS A 78 -21.60 -8.12 6.49
N ASN A 79 -20.88 -8.20 5.38
CA ASN A 79 -21.27 -9.05 4.25
C ASN A 79 -21.29 -10.54 4.65
N ARG A 80 -20.34 -10.98 5.48
CA ARG A 80 -20.32 -12.34 6.04
C ARG A 80 -21.54 -12.60 6.93
N LEU A 81 -21.91 -11.66 7.80
CA LEU A 81 -23.10 -11.76 8.66
C LEU A 81 -24.39 -11.75 7.84
N TYR A 82 -24.41 -11.06 6.70
CA TYR A 82 -25.47 -11.11 5.69
C TYR A 82 -25.44 -12.38 4.82
N GLU A 83 -24.53 -13.32 5.05
CA GLU A 83 -24.37 -14.54 4.25
C GLU A 83 -24.15 -14.25 2.74
N GLY A 84 -23.53 -13.11 2.41
CA GLY A 84 -23.28 -12.66 1.04
C GLY A 84 -24.48 -12.02 0.35
N GLU A 85 -25.59 -11.80 1.07
CA GLU A 85 -26.81 -11.17 0.56
C GLU A 85 -27.18 -9.96 1.45
N PRO A 86 -26.53 -8.80 1.23
CA PRO A 86 -26.77 -7.60 2.03
C PRO A 86 -28.26 -7.22 2.09
N GLY A 87 -28.77 -6.99 3.30
CA GLY A 87 -30.15 -6.56 3.51
C GLY A 87 -30.37 -5.06 3.31
N ASP A 88 -29.30 -4.26 3.33
CA ASP A 88 -29.29 -2.81 3.14
C ASP A 88 -27.91 -2.33 2.63
N ASP A 89 -27.85 -1.09 2.14
CA ASP A 89 -26.62 -0.43 1.73
C ASP A 89 -25.68 -0.22 2.94
N THR A 90 -24.59 -0.98 2.95
CA THR A 90 -23.60 -0.94 4.03
C THR A 90 -22.39 -0.09 3.63
N THR A 91 -22.16 1.01 4.33
CA THR A 91 -21.01 1.91 4.11
C THR A 91 -20.20 2.06 5.39
N VAL A 92 -18.88 1.93 5.29
CA VAL A 92 -17.94 2.24 6.37
C VAL A 92 -16.88 3.21 5.86
N ALA A 93 -16.70 4.31 6.57
CA ALA A 93 -15.65 5.30 6.33
C ALA A 93 -14.68 5.30 7.52
N CYS A 94 -13.39 5.25 7.24
CA CYS A 94 -12.35 5.27 8.25
C CYS A 94 -11.35 6.40 7.98
N VAL A 95 -10.99 7.13 9.02
CA VAL A 95 -9.96 8.16 9.02
C VAL A 95 -8.94 7.79 10.09
N LYS A 96 -7.66 7.71 9.71
CA LYS A 96 -6.57 7.40 10.65
C LYS A 96 -5.50 8.48 10.60
N ILE A 97 -5.16 9.02 11.76
CA ILE A 97 -4.09 10.01 11.90
C ILE A 97 -2.76 9.27 11.82
N LYS A 98 -1.94 9.57 10.81
CA LYS A 98 -0.63 8.92 10.63
C LYS A 98 0.50 9.92 10.53
N LYS A 99 1.67 9.51 11.02
CA LYS A 99 2.92 10.21 10.77
C LYS A 99 3.28 10.07 9.29
N ARG A 100 3.91 11.09 8.70
CA ARG A 100 4.50 10.97 7.38
C ARG A 100 5.50 9.81 7.34
N CYS A 101 5.35 8.95 6.34
CA CYS A 101 6.20 7.81 6.07
C CYS A 101 6.70 7.92 4.62
N PRO A 102 7.86 8.56 4.40
CA PRO A 102 8.50 8.61 3.10
C PRO A 102 9.01 7.22 2.69
N VAL A 103 8.73 6.83 1.45
CA VAL A 103 9.26 5.60 0.83
C VAL A 103 10.01 5.97 -0.43
N ASN A 104 11.24 5.48 -0.57
CA ASN A 104 12.11 5.73 -1.70
C ASN A 104 12.29 4.42 -2.46
N LEU A 105 11.93 4.39 -3.74
CA LEU A 105 12.04 3.21 -4.59
C LEU A 105 12.97 3.51 -5.76
N MET A 106 14.06 2.75 -5.85
CA MET A 106 15.03 2.85 -6.93
C MET A 106 14.90 1.66 -7.88
N ILE A 107 14.82 1.92 -9.18
CA ILE A 107 14.75 0.88 -10.21
C ILE A 107 15.62 1.19 -11.43
N GLY A 108 16.56 0.29 -11.68
CA GLY A 108 17.51 0.36 -12.79
C GLY A 108 18.64 1.37 -12.57
N PRO A 109 19.81 1.16 -13.20
CA PRO A 109 20.92 2.10 -13.18
C PRO A 109 20.69 3.31 -14.10
N PRO A 110 21.39 4.43 -13.86
CA PRO A 110 21.31 5.62 -14.71
C PRO A 110 21.77 5.33 -16.15
N ALA A 111 21.31 6.13 -17.12
CA ALA A 111 21.73 5.93 -18.53
C ALA A 111 23.26 6.04 -18.71
N ASN A 112 23.89 6.97 -18.01
CA ASN A 112 25.33 7.15 -18.01
C ASN A 112 25.93 6.49 -16.75
N PRO A 113 26.84 5.51 -16.89
CA PRO A 113 27.50 4.87 -15.76
C PRO A 113 28.25 5.84 -14.83
N ALA A 114 28.71 6.99 -15.33
CA ALA A 114 29.38 8.01 -14.51
C ALA A 114 28.43 8.61 -13.44
N ASP A 115 27.12 8.54 -13.65
CA ASP A 115 26.10 9.11 -12.77
C ASP A 115 25.68 8.15 -11.63
N VAL A 116 26.23 6.94 -11.58
CA VAL A 116 25.88 5.93 -10.55
C VAL A 116 26.12 6.48 -9.16
N SER A 117 27.30 7.06 -8.90
CA SER A 117 27.64 7.60 -7.57
C SER A 117 26.69 8.73 -7.17
N MET A 118 26.32 9.60 -8.11
CA MET A 118 25.36 10.68 -7.88
C MET A 118 23.97 10.14 -7.53
N MET A 119 23.45 9.21 -8.33
CA MET A 119 22.13 8.61 -8.11
C MET A 119 22.05 7.89 -6.75
N MET A 120 23.09 7.09 -6.41
CA MET A 120 23.17 6.40 -5.12
C MET A 120 23.25 7.37 -3.95
N SER A 121 24.08 8.41 -4.05
CA SER A 121 24.19 9.43 -3.01
C SER A 121 22.86 10.14 -2.77
N LEU A 122 22.14 10.52 -3.83
CA LEU A 122 20.83 11.16 -3.72
C LEU A 122 19.76 10.21 -3.13
N PHE A 123 19.80 8.92 -3.48
CA PHE A 123 18.86 7.92 -2.96
C PHE A 123 19.09 7.65 -1.48
N PHE A 124 20.35 7.41 -1.06
CA PHE A 124 20.67 7.08 0.32
C PHE A 124 20.62 8.28 1.27
N ALA A 125 20.76 9.51 0.75
CA ALA A 125 20.55 10.73 1.53
C ALA A 125 19.07 10.99 1.88
N LYS A 126 18.11 10.31 1.24
CA LYS A 126 16.69 10.44 1.61
C LYS A 126 16.39 9.70 2.90
N GLU A 127 15.67 10.35 3.79
CA GLU A 127 15.06 9.69 4.95
C GLU A 127 13.92 8.74 4.53
N GLY A 128 13.55 7.85 5.45
CA GLY A 128 12.48 6.88 5.24
C GLY A 128 12.95 5.59 4.56
N ILE A 129 11.95 4.79 4.19
CA ILE A 129 12.11 3.41 3.73
C ILE A 129 12.82 3.39 2.37
N LYS A 130 13.71 2.42 2.15
CA LYS A 130 14.52 2.24 0.94
C LYS A 130 14.23 0.90 0.30
N ILE A 131 13.66 0.95 -0.89
CA ILE A 131 13.38 -0.19 -1.75
C ILE A 131 14.30 -0.12 -2.98
N VAL A 132 15.02 -1.20 -3.27
CA VAL A 132 15.87 -1.31 -4.46
C VAL A 132 15.42 -2.47 -5.34
N CYS A 133 15.08 -2.18 -6.58
CA CYS A 133 14.53 -3.13 -7.53
C CYS A 133 15.51 -3.37 -8.71
N GLY A 134 15.86 -4.64 -8.93
CA GLY A 134 16.62 -5.12 -10.08
C GLY A 134 18.05 -5.54 -9.74
N GLY A 135 18.52 -6.62 -10.40
CA GLY A 135 19.81 -7.25 -10.12
C GLY A 135 20.98 -6.28 -10.20
N THR A 136 21.21 -5.66 -11.36
CA THR A 136 22.30 -4.68 -11.53
C THR A 136 22.19 -3.50 -10.56
N THR A 137 20.97 -2.98 -10.36
CA THR A 137 20.71 -1.88 -9.40
C THR A 137 21.12 -2.28 -7.98
N SER A 138 20.77 -3.48 -7.55
CA SER A 138 21.06 -4.00 -6.22
C SER A 138 22.56 -4.25 -6.00
N THR A 139 23.27 -4.73 -7.02
CA THR A 139 24.73 -4.89 -6.98
C THR A 139 25.42 -3.53 -6.81
N LEU A 140 25.05 -2.53 -7.61
CA LEU A 140 25.63 -1.19 -7.52
C LEU A 140 25.32 -0.50 -6.18
N ALA A 141 24.11 -0.72 -5.64
CA ALA A 141 23.75 -0.22 -4.32
C ALA A 141 24.56 -0.89 -3.20
N ALA A 142 24.78 -2.21 -3.29
CA ALA A 142 25.58 -2.97 -2.34
C ALA A 142 27.07 -2.53 -2.38
N GLU A 143 27.61 -2.32 -3.57
CA GLU A 143 28.96 -1.78 -3.78
C GLU A 143 29.11 -0.37 -3.19
N PHE A 144 28.14 0.52 -3.44
CA PHE A 144 28.13 1.88 -2.89
C PHE A 144 28.12 1.89 -1.35
N LEU A 145 27.39 0.96 -0.73
CA LEU A 145 27.32 0.83 0.73
C LEU A 145 28.52 0.05 1.33
N GLY A 146 29.34 -0.61 0.50
CA GLY A 146 30.38 -1.52 0.97
C GLY A 146 29.83 -2.73 1.72
N LYS A 147 28.63 -3.21 1.35
CA LYS A 147 27.92 -4.31 2.03
C LYS A 147 27.68 -5.48 1.09
N PRO A 148 27.66 -6.73 1.59
CA PRO A 148 27.40 -7.89 0.74
C PRO A 148 25.93 -7.98 0.33
N LEU A 149 25.67 -8.33 -0.94
CA LEU A 149 24.36 -8.71 -1.45
C LEU A 149 24.11 -10.20 -1.18
N ARG A 150 23.03 -10.52 -0.46
CA ARG A 150 22.63 -11.90 -0.14
C ARG A 150 21.27 -12.20 -0.75
N THR A 151 21.21 -13.09 -1.73
CA THR A 151 19.95 -13.53 -2.33
C THR A 151 19.25 -14.54 -1.43
N SER A 152 17.93 -14.42 -1.29
CA SER A 152 17.13 -15.44 -0.64
C SER A 152 16.96 -16.64 -1.58
N LEU A 153 17.02 -17.85 -1.03
CA LEU A 153 16.70 -19.09 -1.74
C LEU A 153 15.23 -19.50 -1.55
N ASN A 154 14.43 -18.67 -0.88
CA ASN A 154 13.02 -18.94 -0.63
C ASN A 154 12.15 -18.45 -1.79
N TYR A 155 11.68 -19.37 -2.62
CA TYR A 155 10.76 -19.12 -3.71
C TYR A 155 9.32 -19.34 -3.22
N CYS A 156 8.71 -18.27 -2.68
CA CYS A 156 7.33 -18.32 -2.22
C CYS A 156 6.30 -18.32 -3.36
N ASP A 157 6.71 -17.91 -4.55
CA ASP A 157 5.87 -17.76 -5.73
C ASP A 157 6.71 -18.10 -6.98
N PRO A 158 6.28 -19.03 -7.84
CA PRO A 158 7.05 -19.42 -9.02
C PRO A 158 7.13 -18.31 -10.09
N GLU A 159 6.22 -17.34 -10.09
CA GLU A 159 6.19 -16.24 -11.05
C GLU A 159 6.95 -15.00 -10.57
N ILE A 160 7.20 -14.89 -9.26
CA ILE A 160 7.86 -13.73 -8.65
C ILE A 160 9.22 -14.15 -8.07
N PRO A 161 10.33 -13.63 -8.61
CA PRO A 161 11.65 -13.95 -8.11
C PRO A 161 11.83 -13.62 -6.62
N PRO A 162 12.75 -14.34 -5.93
CA PRO A 162 12.97 -14.14 -4.51
C PRO A 162 13.57 -12.77 -4.22
N ILE A 163 13.38 -12.30 -2.99
CA ILE A 163 14.00 -11.08 -2.49
C ILE A 163 15.50 -11.28 -2.23
N ALA A 164 16.22 -10.18 -2.05
CA ALA A 164 17.59 -10.17 -1.55
C ALA A 164 17.70 -9.26 -0.32
N MET A 165 18.87 -9.31 0.32
CA MET A 165 19.19 -8.53 1.51
C MET A 165 20.52 -7.81 1.32
N VAL A 166 20.54 -6.52 1.67
CA VAL A 166 21.74 -5.67 1.78
C VAL A 166 21.54 -4.82 3.01
N GLU A 167 22.53 -4.81 3.92
CA GLU A 167 22.47 -3.95 5.10
C GLU A 167 22.37 -2.47 4.69
N GLY A 168 21.40 -1.74 5.24
CA GLY A 168 21.12 -0.34 4.85
C GLY A 168 20.03 -0.18 3.79
N ILE A 169 19.43 -1.27 3.31
CA ILE A 169 18.27 -1.27 2.40
C ILE A 169 17.14 -2.08 3.05
N ASP A 170 15.94 -1.52 3.14
CA ASP A 170 14.80 -2.16 3.81
C ASP A 170 14.22 -3.32 2.99
N LEU A 171 14.26 -3.22 1.66
CA LEU A 171 13.76 -4.26 0.76
C LEU A 171 14.53 -4.26 -0.57
N VAL A 172 15.06 -5.42 -0.95
CA VAL A 172 15.66 -5.64 -2.27
C VAL A 172 14.84 -6.68 -3.03
N THR A 173 14.39 -6.34 -4.23
CA THR A 173 13.58 -7.22 -5.08
C THR A 173 14.15 -7.33 -6.49
N GLU A 174 13.55 -8.20 -7.30
CA GLU A 174 13.68 -8.09 -8.75
C GLU A 174 13.09 -6.74 -9.23
N GLY A 175 13.47 -6.31 -10.44
CA GLY A 175 13.01 -5.10 -11.08
C GLY A 175 11.61 -5.20 -11.69
N VAL A 176 11.56 -5.56 -12.98
CA VAL A 176 10.40 -5.31 -13.84
C VAL A 176 9.26 -6.28 -13.56
N ILE A 177 9.55 -7.55 -13.30
CA ILE A 177 8.53 -8.58 -13.01
C ILE A 177 7.81 -8.21 -11.71
N THR A 178 8.59 -7.85 -10.68
CA THR A 178 8.05 -7.44 -9.37
C THR A 178 7.15 -6.22 -9.52
N ILE A 179 7.62 -5.15 -10.16
CA ILE A 179 6.83 -3.92 -10.32
C ILE A 179 5.61 -4.14 -11.23
N SER A 180 5.69 -4.99 -12.25
CA SER A 180 4.53 -5.35 -13.07
C SER A 180 3.40 -5.93 -12.22
N ARG A 181 3.73 -6.86 -11.31
CA ARG A 181 2.74 -7.42 -10.38
C ARG A 181 2.22 -6.38 -9.39
N VAL A 182 3.05 -5.44 -8.92
CA VAL A 182 2.61 -4.34 -8.06
C VAL A 182 1.62 -3.42 -8.78
N VAL A 183 1.81 -3.17 -10.08
CA VAL A 183 0.86 -2.40 -10.90
C VAL A 183 -0.48 -3.12 -11.02
N GLU A 184 -0.48 -4.45 -11.24
CA GLU A 184 -1.70 -5.26 -11.22
C GLU A 184 -2.43 -5.14 -9.87
N TYR A 185 -1.70 -5.24 -8.76
CA TYR A 185 -2.26 -5.04 -7.41
C TYR A 185 -2.84 -3.64 -7.21
N ALA A 186 -2.15 -2.60 -7.68
CA ALA A 186 -2.63 -1.22 -7.59
C ALA A 186 -3.95 -1.02 -8.37
N LYS A 187 -4.05 -1.62 -9.56
CA LYS A 187 -5.28 -1.61 -10.37
C LYS A 187 -6.43 -2.30 -9.64
N THR A 188 -6.18 -3.48 -9.06
CA THR A 188 -7.18 -4.20 -8.26
C THR A 188 -7.58 -3.42 -7.01
N TYR A 189 -6.62 -2.78 -6.33
CA TYR A 189 -6.92 -1.98 -5.14
C TYR A 189 -7.88 -0.82 -5.44
N LEU A 190 -7.78 -0.20 -6.62
CA LEU A 190 -8.64 0.92 -7.00
C LEU A 190 -9.95 0.47 -7.64
N ALA A 191 -10.07 -0.79 -8.04
CA ALA A 191 -11.33 -1.33 -8.53
C ALA A 191 -12.35 -1.42 -7.39
N SER A 192 -13.57 -0.94 -7.64
CA SER A 192 -14.68 -0.83 -6.68
C SER A 192 -15.24 -2.17 -6.21
N ASP A 193 -14.94 -3.26 -6.91
CA ASP A 193 -15.72 -4.51 -6.80
C ASP A 193 -14.99 -5.58 -6.00
N ASN A 194 -13.76 -5.32 -5.55
CA ASN A 194 -12.94 -6.31 -4.84
C ASN A 194 -12.67 -5.89 -3.39
N LEU A 195 -13.32 -6.60 -2.49
CA LEU A 195 -13.09 -6.54 -1.05
C LEU A 195 -11.78 -7.21 -0.61
N THR A 196 -11.20 -8.07 -1.46
CA THR A 196 -9.98 -8.83 -1.12
C THR A 196 -8.70 -8.12 -1.59
N THR A 197 -7.68 -8.14 -0.73
CA THR A 197 -6.33 -7.66 -1.06
C THR A 197 -5.42 -8.84 -1.44
N PRO A 198 -5.21 -9.14 -2.74
CA PRO A 198 -4.42 -10.31 -3.17
C PRO A 198 -2.96 -10.32 -2.66
N TRP A 199 -2.42 -9.18 -2.21
CA TRP A 199 -1.08 -9.08 -1.60
C TRP A 199 -1.05 -9.23 -0.08
N GLY A 200 -2.20 -9.29 0.61
CA GLY A 200 -2.26 -9.20 2.07
C GLY A 200 -1.48 -10.32 2.77
N ASN A 201 -1.61 -11.55 2.26
CA ASN A 201 -1.12 -12.77 2.90
C ASN A 201 0.15 -13.37 2.26
N SER A 202 0.60 -12.83 1.12
CA SER A 202 1.81 -13.31 0.45
C SER A 202 3.07 -12.60 0.97
N ASN A 203 4.18 -13.34 1.01
CA ASN A 203 5.50 -12.83 1.41
C ASN A 203 6.48 -12.73 0.23
N ASN A 204 5.97 -12.76 -1.00
CA ASN A 204 6.79 -12.49 -2.18
C ASN A 204 7.17 -11.00 -2.30
N GLY A 205 8.14 -10.69 -3.16
CA GLY A 205 8.66 -9.32 -3.33
C GLY A 205 7.60 -8.29 -3.72
N ALA A 206 6.66 -8.66 -4.59
CA ALA A 206 5.61 -7.76 -5.04
C ALA A 206 4.63 -7.42 -3.91
N SER A 207 4.25 -8.40 -3.10
CA SER A 207 3.37 -8.19 -1.95
C SER A 207 4.03 -7.34 -0.86
N LEU A 208 5.34 -7.50 -0.65
CA LEU A 208 6.11 -6.64 0.26
C LEU A 208 6.16 -5.19 -0.24
N VAL A 209 6.45 -4.97 -1.53
CA VAL A 209 6.41 -3.62 -2.12
C VAL A 209 5.01 -3.02 -2.03
N ALA A 210 3.96 -3.76 -2.38
CA ALA A 210 2.58 -3.30 -2.30
C ALA A 210 2.19 -2.88 -0.87
N ARG A 211 2.53 -3.67 0.16
CA ARG A 211 2.29 -3.30 1.56
C ARG A 211 3.02 -2.00 1.95
N LEU A 212 4.26 -1.81 1.51
CA LEU A 212 5.00 -0.58 1.78
C LEU A 212 4.37 0.63 1.08
N LEU A 213 3.99 0.51 -0.20
CA LEU A 213 3.48 1.63 -0.99
C LEU A 213 2.00 1.97 -0.69
N PHE A 214 1.15 0.96 -0.52
CA PHE A 214 -0.30 1.17 -0.39
C PHE A 214 -0.69 1.46 1.06
N GLU A 215 -0.19 0.66 2.00
CA GLU A 215 -0.63 0.69 3.41
C GLU A 215 0.17 1.70 4.25
N LYS A 216 1.50 1.76 4.03
CA LYS A 216 2.42 2.53 4.88
C LYS A 216 2.76 3.91 4.32
N ALA A 217 3.11 4.01 3.04
CA ALA A 217 3.66 5.24 2.47
C ALA A 217 2.66 6.41 2.54
N THR A 218 3.19 7.61 2.80
CA THR A 218 2.47 8.88 2.58
C THR A 218 3.07 9.65 1.41
N ASP A 219 4.39 9.64 1.33
CA ASP A 219 5.21 10.30 0.31
C ASP A 219 6.07 9.23 -0.37
N ILE A 220 6.13 9.23 -1.70
CA ILE A 220 6.88 8.22 -2.47
C ILE A 220 7.81 8.92 -3.46
N ASN A 221 9.11 8.63 -3.35
CA ASN A 221 10.13 9.10 -4.27
C ASN A 221 10.62 7.96 -5.16
N PHE A 222 10.33 8.04 -6.45
CA PHE A 222 10.86 7.12 -7.45
C PHE A 222 12.19 7.63 -8.02
N PHE A 223 13.19 6.75 -8.03
CA PHE A 223 14.49 6.94 -8.65
C PHE A 223 14.61 5.97 -9.83
N VAL A 224 14.35 6.46 -11.04
CA VAL A 224 14.21 5.62 -12.23
C VAL A 224 15.42 5.79 -13.12
N GLY A 225 16.26 4.77 -13.19
CA GLY A 225 17.39 4.75 -14.12
C GLY A 225 16.96 4.48 -15.56
N LYS A 226 17.60 5.12 -16.53
CA LYS A 226 17.30 5.01 -17.98
C LYS A 226 18.25 4.06 -18.73
N ALA A 227 19.14 3.35 -18.04
CA ALA A 227 20.01 2.37 -18.69
C ALA A 227 19.18 1.34 -19.47
N ILE A 228 19.62 1.07 -20.71
CA ILE A 228 19.09 0.00 -21.55
C ILE A 228 19.61 -1.33 -21.03
N ASN A 229 18.71 -2.23 -20.67
CA ASN A 229 19.05 -3.62 -20.33
C ASN A 229 19.01 -4.48 -21.61
N PRO A 230 20.15 -5.00 -22.11
CA PRO A 230 20.18 -5.88 -23.28
C PRO A 230 19.37 -7.17 -23.10
N ALA A 231 19.25 -7.69 -21.87
CA ALA A 231 18.43 -8.89 -21.61
C ALA A 231 16.93 -8.65 -21.82
N HIS A 232 16.49 -7.39 -21.79
CA HIS A 232 15.11 -6.97 -22.06
C HIS A 232 14.96 -6.48 -23.52
N GLN A 233 15.89 -6.81 -24.41
CA GLN A 233 15.80 -6.53 -25.85
C GLN A 233 15.43 -7.78 -26.66
N ASN A 234 15.16 -8.92 -26.00
CA ASN A 234 14.75 -10.14 -26.68
C ASN A 234 13.35 -9.94 -27.29
N PRO A 235 13.17 -9.97 -28.62
CA PRO A 235 11.87 -9.82 -29.26
C PRO A 235 10.87 -10.93 -28.89
N ALA A 236 11.35 -12.06 -28.38
CA ALA A 236 10.53 -13.17 -27.89
C ALA A 236 10.11 -13.01 -26.42
N LEU A 237 10.67 -12.05 -25.69
CA LEU A 237 10.19 -11.66 -24.37
C LEU A 237 9.18 -10.52 -24.56
N PRO A 238 8.04 -10.52 -23.84
CA PRO A 238 7.02 -9.47 -23.94
C PRO A 238 7.50 -8.10 -23.41
N ILE A 239 8.79 -7.96 -23.08
CA ILE A 239 9.32 -6.84 -22.32
C ILE A 239 10.11 -5.90 -23.23
N ASN A 240 9.48 -4.86 -23.79
CA ASN A 240 10.13 -3.81 -24.57
C ASN A 240 10.72 -2.72 -23.64
N PHE A 241 11.82 -2.06 -24.03
CA PHE A 241 12.61 -1.11 -23.21
C PHE A 241 11.79 0.01 -22.51
N GLY A 242 10.68 0.44 -23.12
CA GLY A 242 9.77 1.43 -22.52
C GLY A 242 8.93 0.94 -21.34
N ILE A 243 8.92 -0.37 -21.05
CA ILE A 243 8.02 -0.95 -20.05
C ILE A 243 8.37 -0.52 -18.63
N LYS A 244 9.65 -0.43 -18.25
CA LYS A 244 10.01 0.01 -16.89
C LYS A 244 9.50 1.43 -16.60
N ILE A 245 9.72 2.35 -17.53
CA ILE A 245 9.28 3.75 -17.38
C ILE A 245 7.74 3.80 -17.36
N ARG A 246 7.09 3.08 -18.28
CA ARG A 246 5.63 2.99 -18.34
C ARG A 246 5.03 2.40 -17.05
N LEU A 247 5.62 1.33 -16.51
CA LEU A 247 5.17 0.71 -15.27
C LEU A 247 5.28 1.67 -14.09
N ILE A 248 6.38 2.44 -13.99
CA ILE A 248 6.52 3.42 -12.91
C ILE A 248 5.54 4.58 -13.10
N GLN A 249 5.30 5.05 -14.32
CA GLN A 249 4.30 6.07 -14.60
C GLN A 249 2.89 5.59 -14.23
N GLU A 250 2.51 4.39 -14.66
CA GLU A 250 1.21 3.79 -14.34
C GLU A 250 1.06 3.55 -12.82
N LEU A 251 2.11 3.04 -12.15
CA LEU A 251 2.10 2.88 -10.71
C LEU A 251 1.97 4.23 -9.98
N ALA A 252 2.68 5.25 -10.44
CA ALA A 252 2.59 6.60 -9.88
C ALA A 252 1.16 7.15 -9.98
N GLU A 253 0.52 7.02 -11.15
CA GLU A 253 -0.87 7.44 -11.37
C GLU A 253 -1.84 6.74 -10.42
N TYR A 254 -1.69 5.42 -10.21
CA TYR A 254 -2.53 4.70 -9.25
C TYR A 254 -2.27 5.16 -7.82
N LEU A 255 -1.01 5.35 -7.42
CA LEU A 255 -0.69 5.81 -6.07
C LEU A 255 -1.18 7.23 -5.79
N GLU A 256 -1.17 8.13 -6.78
CA GLU A 256 -1.79 9.46 -6.67
C GLU A 256 -3.30 9.36 -6.43
N LYS A 257 -3.99 8.46 -7.14
CA LYS A 257 -5.42 8.16 -6.88
C LYS A 257 -5.67 7.59 -5.49
N MET A 258 -4.67 6.95 -4.89
CA MET A 258 -4.71 6.51 -3.48
C MET A 258 -4.37 7.63 -2.48
N GLY A 259 -4.22 8.88 -2.93
CA GLY A 259 -3.94 10.04 -2.09
C GLY A 259 -2.48 10.17 -1.65
N LYS A 260 -1.54 9.51 -2.33
CA LYS A 260 -0.10 9.59 -2.01
C LYS A 260 0.56 10.79 -2.70
N HIS A 261 1.58 11.35 -2.08
CA HIS A 261 2.42 12.38 -2.71
C HIS A 261 3.57 11.74 -3.48
N ILE A 262 3.59 11.89 -4.81
CA ILE A 262 4.57 11.22 -5.65
C ILE A 262 5.60 12.22 -6.21
N LYS A 263 6.87 11.79 -6.23
CA LYS A 263 7.93 12.45 -6.99
C LYS A 263 8.69 11.42 -7.81
N VAL A 264 8.81 11.64 -9.11
CA VAL A 264 9.62 10.79 -10.00
C VAL A 264 10.86 11.54 -10.46
N SER A 265 12.03 10.96 -10.23
CA SER A 265 13.32 11.48 -10.67
C SER A 265 13.95 10.48 -11.64
N TYR A 266 14.33 10.93 -12.82
CA TYR A 266 14.90 10.07 -13.85
C TYR A 266 16.41 10.32 -14.00
N PHE A 267 17.18 9.25 -14.11
CA PHE A 267 18.65 9.26 -14.16
C PHE A 267 19.18 8.51 -15.39
#